data_AF-A0A2M6UIR5-F1
#
_entry.id   AF-A0A2M6UIR5-F1
#
_cell.length_a   1.000
_cell.length_b   1.000
_cell.length_c   1.000
_cell.angle_alpha   90.00
_cell.angle_beta   90.00
_cell.angle_gamma   90.00
#
_symmetry.space_group_name_H-M   'P 1'
#
loop_
_entity.id
_entity.type
_entity.pdbx_description
1 polymer ?
#
loop_
_entity_poly.entity_id
_entity_poly.type
_entity_poly.pdbx_seq_one_letter_code
_entity_poly.pdbx_strand_id
1 'polypeptide(L)'
;MIKITDANVAHAGGFLSALSDKSVEYMQSVLGQSFKPLSQQAVDQLERIIIHTDPHLDEYFAQLLFRACLPREKWQCDLVEQSIFSETDDLGAKHLWPSAAVLGVGSTFGGGARPLFLFDEHVSGQSKVAASCSQIVADKMLSSVPSSVRSVLDEVNTIDEFGGGHPQNLNNLVKSMHEIRFLFDSSASDGAQVRDNLTPQWKRAIVDACLVAVVFCQENRINLLDNPDLKREALISSLENYIVHSPHTDEPRFDDAVNRMRSIFGDQQRTFKQAILGTPAGKSTPQLLLISRICFACTHCWGEAIRDVIATHFWEGELQNQLHFYAVEDAVGAAVRGQKIKVSTQVGTITHNVLREIDVMAPDHRGGPLRRKRAHVWVVTITPVAGVSRIHQAIQNYLNENNHGCGFILLKSPASGTAALFKGSHIPEEMWRRLVNTITSREGDCWHVIERSDGTIAPFILNGNKTHQYVPRTGLDDKALVELVKRTVF
;
A
#
# COMPACT_ATOMS: atom_id res chain seq x y z
N MET A 1 -2.02 -26.33 14.53
CA MET A 1 -2.81 -25.11 14.74
C MET A 1 -2.33 -24.46 16.03
N ILE A 2 -2.03 -23.17 15.99
CA ILE A 2 -1.64 -22.35 17.14
C ILE A 2 -2.91 -21.98 17.90
N LYS A 3 -2.94 -22.24 19.21
CA LYS A 3 -4.11 -21.96 20.04
C LYS A 3 -3.98 -20.59 20.71
N ILE A 4 -5.05 -19.80 20.63
CA ILE A 4 -5.25 -18.58 21.43
C ILE A 4 -6.36 -18.90 22.44
N THR A 5 -6.03 -18.85 23.72
CA THR A 5 -7.00 -19.10 24.81
C THR A 5 -7.45 -17.80 25.46
N ASP A 6 -8.55 -17.83 26.21
CA ASP A 6 -9.02 -16.67 26.99
C ASP A 6 -7.96 -16.15 27.96
N ALA A 7 -7.12 -17.04 28.51
CA ALA A 7 -6.00 -16.65 29.35
C ALA A 7 -4.93 -15.88 28.57
N ASN A 8 -4.69 -16.22 27.29
CA ASN A 8 -3.79 -15.45 26.42
C ASN A 8 -4.37 -14.05 26.16
N VAL A 9 -5.67 -13.98 25.84
CA VAL A 9 -6.38 -12.72 25.60
C VAL A 9 -6.32 -11.81 26.83
N ALA A 10 -6.64 -12.34 28.01
CA ALA A 10 -6.62 -11.58 29.26
C ALA A 10 -5.20 -11.10 29.61
N HIS A 11 -4.19 -11.96 29.45
CA HIS A 11 -2.81 -11.60 29.77
C HIS A 11 -2.23 -10.53 28.82
N ALA A 12 -2.55 -10.60 27.53
CA ALA A 12 -2.07 -9.65 26.53
C ALA A 12 -2.87 -8.33 26.49
N GLY A 13 -3.98 -8.25 27.25
CA GLY A 13 -4.85 -7.08 27.30
C GLY A 13 -5.81 -6.96 26.10
N GLY A 14 -6.03 -8.03 25.35
CA GLY A 14 -6.94 -8.05 24.21
C GLY A 14 -6.60 -9.12 23.17
N PHE A 15 -7.55 -9.42 22.28
CA PHE A 15 -7.42 -10.47 21.29
C PHE A 15 -6.27 -10.20 20.30
N LEU A 16 -6.14 -8.96 19.82
CA LEU A 16 -5.10 -8.59 18.85
C LEU A 16 -3.69 -8.67 19.43
N SER A 17 -3.53 -8.21 20.67
CA SER A 17 -2.27 -8.33 21.39
C SER A 17 -1.92 -9.80 21.58
N ALA A 18 -2.88 -10.65 21.94
CA ALA A 18 -2.66 -12.09 22.06
C ALA A 18 -2.32 -12.77 20.72
N LEU A 19 -2.97 -12.36 19.62
CA LEU A 19 -2.66 -12.84 18.27
C LEU A 19 -1.24 -12.45 17.85
N SER A 20 -0.83 -11.21 18.12
CA SER A 20 0.52 -10.72 17.85
C SER A 20 1.55 -11.42 18.75
N ASP A 21 1.30 -11.59 20.05
CA ASP A 21 2.16 -12.35 20.97
C ASP A 21 2.35 -13.79 20.50
N LYS A 22 1.27 -14.47 20.12
CA LYS A 22 1.35 -15.84 19.60
C LYS A 22 2.07 -15.94 18.26
N SER A 23 1.98 -14.89 17.45
CA SER A 23 2.75 -14.79 16.21
C SER A 23 4.25 -14.66 16.50
N VAL A 24 4.63 -13.79 17.44
CA VAL A 24 6.04 -13.62 17.87
C VAL A 24 6.57 -14.89 18.54
N GLU A 25 5.79 -15.52 19.43
CA GLU A 25 6.15 -16.78 20.11
C GLU A 25 6.45 -17.89 19.10
N TYR A 26 5.58 -18.05 18.10
CA TYR A 26 5.79 -19.06 17.06
C TYR A 26 7.01 -18.72 16.19
N MET A 27 7.15 -17.46 15.76
CA MET A 27 8.30 -17.01 14.98
C MET A 27 9.61 -17.25 15.74
N GLN A 28 9.66 -16.90 17.03
CA GLN A 28 10.82 -17.17 17.89
C GLN A 28 11.12 -18.67 17.97
N SER A 29 10.10 -19.53 18.08
CA SER A 29 10.30 -20.99 18.11
C SER A 29 10.91 -21.54 16.81
N VAL A 30 10.56 -20.97 15.66
CA VAL A 30 11.13 -21.35 14.35
C VAL A 30 12.56 -20.85 14.20
N LEU A 31 12.85 -19.61 14.65
CA LEU A 31 14.19 -19.03 14.61
C LEU A 31 15.17 -19.75 15.55
N GLY A 32 14.68 -20.37 16.63
CA GLY A 32 15.45 -21.20 17.54
C GLY A 32 16.57 -20.42 18.24
N GLN A 33 17.78 -20.99 18.31
CA GLN A 33 18.95 -20.33 18.93
C GLN A 33 19.74 -19.44 17.96
N SER A 34 19.15 -19.03 16.83
CA SER A 34 19.88 -18.30 15.79
C SER A 34 20.14 -16.82 16.13
N PHE A 35 19.84 -16.35 17.35
CA PHE A 35 19.93 -14.93 17.69
C PHE A 35 21.36 -14.48 17.92
N LYS A 36 21.70 -13.30 17.38
CA LYS A 36 22.92 -12.59 17.75
C LYS A 36 22.72 -11.91 19.12
N PRO A 37 23.77 -11.84 19.96
CA PRO A 37 23.65 -11.26 21.29
C PRO A 37 23.29 -9.77 21.21
N LEU A 38 22.32 -9.36 22.02
CA LEU A 38 21.96 -7.97 22.24
C LEU A 38 22.41 -7.53 23.63
N SER A 39 22.87 -6.28 23.75
CA SER A 39 23.19 -5.74 25.07
C SER A 39 21.91 -5.58 25.89
N GLN A 40 21.89 -6.10 27.11
CA GLN A 40 20.75 -5.96 28.02
C GLN A 40 20.38 -4.49 28.23
N GLN A 41 21.37 -3.59 28.33
CA GLN A 41 21.13 -2.15 28.45
C GLN A 41 20.29 -1.60 27.30
N ALA A 42 20.58 -1.96 26.05
CA ALA A 42 19.78 -1.51 24.91
C ALA A 42 18.38 -2.16 24.89
N VAL A 43 18.25 -3.41 25.34
CA VAL A 43 16.92 -4.04 25.47
C VAL A 43 16.09 -3.31 26.53
N ASP A 44 16.66 -2.98 27.67
CA ASP A 44 15.99 -2.28 28.77
C ASP A 44 15.53 -0.88 28.32
N GLN A 45 16.38 -0.15 27.60
CA GLN A 45 16.12 1.19 27.05
C GLN A 45 15.13 1.23 25.87
N LEU A 46 14.83 0.08 25.24
CA LEU A 46 13.91 0.02 24.11
C LEU A 46 12.46 0.23 24.59
N GLU A 47 11.85 1.32 24.17
CA GLU A 47 10.47 1.67 24.51
C GLU A 47 9.49 1.45 23.36
N ARG A 48 9.95 1.67 22.11
CA ARG A 48 9.09 1.63 20.92
C ARG A 48 9.84 1.15 19.68
N ILE A 49 9.05 0.72 18.70
CA ILE A 49 9.44 0.43 17.33
C ILE A 49 8.80 1.50 16.45
N ILE A 50 9.60 2.13 15.60
CA ILE A 50 9.16 3.17 14.67
C ILE A 50 9.37 2.65 13.26
N ILE A 51 8.29 2.64 12.48
CA ILE A 51 8.27 2.38 11.04
C ILE A 51 7.72 3.61 10.32
N HIS A 52 7.89 3.66 9.01
CA HIS A 52 7.42 4.82 8.26
C HIS A 52 5.88 4.89 8.21
N THR A 53 5.29 6.08 8.07
CA THR A 53 3.84 6.20 7.81
C THR A 53 3.45 5.47 6.52
N ASP A 54 2.30 4.79 6.53
CA ASP A 54 1.83 3.89 5.49
C ASP A 54 2.87 2.79 5.15
N PRO A 55 3.31 2.02 6.16
CA PRO A 55 4.41 1.07 6.04
C PRO A 55 4.22 0.00 4.97
N HIS A 56 5.31 -0.34 4.29
CA HIS A 56 5.38 -1.47 3.38
C HIS A 56 5.45 -2.80 4.13
N LEU A 57 5.28 -3.91 3.38
CA LEU A 57 5.28 -5.23 3.99
C LEU A 57 6.64 -5.63 4.59
N ASP A 58 7.74 -5.15 4.02
CA ASP A 58 9.07 -5.43 4.50
C ASP A 58 9.31 -4.84 5.89
N GLU A 59 8.81 -3.65 6.20
CA GLU A 59 8.92 -3.07 7.54
C GLU A 59 8.09 -3.81 8.58
N TYR A 60 6.86 -4.23 8.22
CA TYR A 60 6.06 -5.09 9.08
C TYR A 60 6.74 -6.44 9.32
N PHE A 61 7.40 -7.01 8.31
CA PHE A 61 8.14 -8.24 8.52
C PHE A 61 9.42 -8.00 9.34
N ALA A 62 10.10 -6.88 9.12
CA ALA A 62 11.28 -6.46 9.86
C ALA A 62 10.97 -6.31 11.36
N GLN A 63 9.86 -5.65 11.72
CA GLN A 63 9.48 -5.54 13.14
C GLN A 63 9.10 -6.88 13.76
N LEU A 64 8.47 -7.79 13.01
CA LEU A 64 8.15 -9.13 13.50
C LEU A 64 9.43 -9.93 13.79
N LEU A 65 10.38 -9.92 12.85
CA LEU A 65 11.69 -10.57 13.02
C LEU A 65 12.44 -9.98 14.20
N PHE A 66 12.46 -8.65 14.33
CA PHE A 66 13.12 -7.97 15.43
C PHE A 66 12.50 -8.35 16.78
N ARG A 67 11.17 -8.30 16.91
CA ARG A 67 10.45 -8.67 18.14
C ARG A 67 10.67 -10.14 18.52
N ALA A 68 10.76 -11.05 17.55
CA ALA A 68 11.06 -12.45 17.81
C ALA A 68 12.47 -12.67 18.39
N CYS A 69 13.40 -11.73 18.18
CA CYS A 69 14.74 -11.74 18.78
C CYS A 69 14.79 -11.11 20.17
N LEU A 70 13.70 -10.49 20.63
CA LEU A 70 13.62 -9.81 21.93
C LEU A 70 13.04 -10.74 23.02
N PRO A 71 13.30 -10.46 24.31
CA PRO A 71 12.64 -11.16 25.39
C PRO A 71 11.14 -10.83 25.43
N ARG A 72 10.36 -11.70 26.07
CA ARG A 72 8.89 -11.69 26.03
C ARG A 72 8.27 -10.37 26.49
N GLU A 73 8.84 -9.73 27.49
CA GLU A 73 8.39 -8.44 28.02
C GLU A 73 8.49 -7.30 26.99
N LYS A 74 9.26 -7.46 25.91
CA LYS A 74 9.38 -6.50 24.82
C LYS A 74 8.56 -6.89 23.58
N TRP A 75 7.84 -8.00 23.60
CA TRP A 75 7.00 -8.38 22.45
C TRP A 75 5.87 -7.38 22.21
N GLN A 76 5.32 -6.73 23.23
CA GLN A 76 4.30 -5.69 23.05
C GLN A 76 4.87 -4.26 23.10
N CYS A 77 6.15 -4.10 22.75
CA CYS A 77 6.75 -2.78 22.54
C CYS A 77 5.87 -1.94 21.60
N ASP A 78 5.71 -0.66 21.92
CA ASP A 78 4.78 0.20 21.18
C ASP A 78 5.21 0.31 19.71
N LEU A 79 4.24 0.27 18.78
CA LEU A 79 4.51 0.45 17.35
C LEU A 79 3.98 1.80 16.92
N VAL A 80 4.88 2.64 16.43
CA VAL A 80 4.58 4.00 15.97
C VAL A 80 4.85 4.08 14.48
N GLU A 81 3.87 4.57 13.73
CA GLU A 81 4.03 4.95 12.33
C GLU A 81 4.33 6.46 12.28
N GLN A 82 5.50 6.83 11.77
CA GLN A 82 5.96 8.22 11.81
C GLN A 82 6.24 8.77 10.40
N SER A 83 5.77 9.99 10.15
CA SER A 83 6.14 10.79 8.97
C SER A 83 7.32 11.69 9.33
N ILE A 84 8.19 11.95 8.36
CA ILE A 84 9.30 12.88 8.53
C ILE A 84 8.93 14.23 7.93
N PHE A 85 9.03 15.28 8.74
CA PHE A 85 8.67 16.64 8.36
C PHE A 85 9.88 17.51 8.01
N SER A 86 11.07 17.16 8.50
CA SER A 86 12.31 17.87 8.19
C SER A 86 13.50 16.91 8.13
N GLU A 87 14.36 17.06 7.12
CA GLU A 87 15.61 16.30 7.07
C GLU A 87 16.58 16.72 8.19
N THR A 88 16.62 18.02 8.51
CA THR A 88 17.63 18.61 9.39
C THR A 88 17.15 18.88 10.81
N ASP A 89 15.85 19.08 11.02
CA ASP A 89 15.31 19.48 12.32
C ASP A 89 13.88 18.95 12.56
N ASP A 90 13.77 17.64 12.76
CA ASP A 90 12.52 16.98 13.12
C ASP A 90 12.42 16.75 14.64
N LEU A 91 11.58 17.54 15.31
CA LEU A 91 11.38 17.45 16.77
C LEU A 91 10.80 16.10 17.19
N GLY A 92 9.96 15.49 16.35
CA GLY A 92 9.41 14.16 16.60
C GLY A 92 10.50 13.11 16.64
N ALA A 93 11.40 13.12 15.65
CA ALA A 93 12.57 12.22 15.62
C ALA A 93 13.48 12.45 16.83
N LYS A 94 13.81 13.71 17.16
CA LYS A 94 14.63 14.05 18.34
C LYS A 94 14.06 13.55 19.66
N HIS A 95 12.73 13.54 19.80
CA HIS A 95 12.07 13.06 21.01
C HIS A 95 11.93 11.53 21.04
N LEU A 96 11.53 10.91 19.93
CA LEU A 96 11.08 9.53 19.90
C LEU A 96 12.20 8.52 19.61
N TRP A 97 13.18 8.89 18.77
CA TRP A 97 14.17 7.95 18.26
C TRP A 97 15.18 7.44 19.31
N PRO A 98 15.67 8.25 20.27
CA PRO A 98 16.72 7.80 21.20
C PRO A 98 16.40 6.54 22.01
N SER A 99 15.13 6.21 22.22
CA SER A 99 14.67 4.97 22.89
C SER A 99 13.97 3.98 21.94
N ALA A 100 14.13 4.16 20.63
CA ALA A 100 13.42 3.40 19.61
C ALA A 100 14.33 2.52 18.74
N ALA A 101 13.76 1.42 18.26
CA ALA A 101 14.23 0.79 17.02
C ALA A 101 13.53 1.46 15.85
N VAL A 102 14.29 2.00 14.89
CA VAL A 102 13.77 2.66 13.68
C VAL A 102 14.05 1.76 12.47
N LEU A 103 13.01 1.50 11.68
CA LEU A 103 13.01 0.55 10.58
C LEU A 103 12.48 1.23 9.30
N GLY A 104 13.24 1.23 8.20
CA GLY A 104 12.79 1.70 6.88
C GLY A 104 12.63 3.22 6.71
N VAL A 105 13.06 4.04 7.68
CA VAL A 105 12.79 5.49 7.69
C VAL A 105 13.93 6.34 7.07
N GLY A 106 15.13 5.81 6.91
CA GLY A 106 16.27 6.57 6.40
C GLY A 106 17.15 7.22 7.49
N SER A 107 18.41 6.82 7.57
CA SER A 107 19.41 7.35 8.53
C SER A 107 19.64 8.87 8.42
N THR A 108 19.45 9.43 7.23
CA THR A 108 19.68 10.85 6.92
C THR A 108 18.57 11.79 7.36
N PHE A 109 17.39 11.25 7.65
CA PHE A 109 16.17 12.02 7.79
C PHE A 109 15.71 12.15 9.25
N GLY A 110 16.57 11.76 10.20
CA GLY A 110 16.27 11.78 11.64
C GLY A 110 16.44 13.12 12.34
N GLY A 111 16.58 14.25 11.63
CA GLY A 111 16.79 15.55 12.26
C GLY A 111 18.00 15.62 13.20
N GLY A 112 19.04 14.82 12.93
CA GLY A 112 20.23 14.67 13.79
C GLY A 112 20.04 13.74 15.01
N ALA A 113 18.87 13.16 15.22
CA ALA A 113 18.62 12.17 16.27
C ALA A 113 19.24 10.81 15.90
N ARG A 114 19.80 10.12 16.90
CA ARG A 114 20.31 8.75 16.73
C ARG A 114 19.36 7.77 17.40
N PRO A 115 18.81 6.80 16.65
CA PRO A 115 17.96 5.80 17.26
C PRO A 115 18.78 4.77 18.04
N LEU A 116 18.12 4.07 18.95
CA LEU A 116 18.75 2.99 19.72
C LEU A 116 19.14 1.82 18.81
N PHE A 117 18.27 1.49 17.85
CA PHE A 117 18.55 0.57 16.76
C PHE A 117 18.15 1.21 15.43
N LEU A 118 18.94 1.00 14.38
CA LEU A 118 18.65 1.47 13.03
C LEU A 118 18.76 0.33 12.02
N PHE A 119 17.65 0.07 11.34
CA PHE A 119 17.53 -0.90 10.26
C PHE A 119 17.01 -0.16 9.03
N ASP A 120 17.90 0.15 8.11
CA ASP A 120 17.58 1.00 6.97
C ASP A 120 18.49 0.65 5.79
N GLU A 121 17.86 0.41 4.65
CA GLU A 121 18.47 -0.08 3.42
C GLU A 121 18.95 1.03 2.51
N HIS A 122 18.64 2.27 2.85
CA HIS A 122 19.11 3.45 2.13
C HIS A 122 20.28 4.11 2.86
N VAL A 123 21.42 4.25 2.19
CA VAL A 123 22.56 5.02 2.70
C VAL A 123 22.75 6.26 1.85
N SER A 124 22.95 7.42 2.49
CA SER A 124 23.15 8.70 1.80
C SER A 124 24.23 8.60 0.72
N GLY A 125 23.89 9.01 -0.51
CA GLY A 125 24.83 9.05 -1.62
C GLY A 125 25.28 7.68 -2.13
N GLN A 126 24.67 6.59 -1.68
CA GLN A 126 24.94 5.23 -2.14
C GLN A 126 23.67 4.58 -2.68
N SER A 127 23.85 3.54 -3.50
CA SER A 127 22.77 2.62 -3.82
C SER A 127 22.31 1.89 -2.56
N LYS A 128 21.11 1.30 -2.63
CA LYS A 128 20.55 0.42 -1.59
C LYS A 128 21.60 -0.58 -1.08
N VAL A 129 21.77 -0.70 0.24
CA VAL A 129 22.78 -1.58 0.87
C VAL A 129 22.26 -2.98 1.19
N ALA A 130 20.95 -3.17 1.14
CA ALA A 130 20.29 -4.47 1.27
C ALA A 130 19.01 -4.49 0.43
N ALA A 131 18.46 -5.68 0.18
CA ALA A 131 17.27 -5.82 -0.65
C ALA A 131 16.00 -5.22 -0.04
N SER A 132 15.89 -5.18 1.30
CA SER A 132 14.77 -4.58 2.05
C SER A 132 15.15 -4.30 3.51
N CYS A 133 14.30 -3.60 4.27
CA CYS A 133 14.50 -3.40 5.71
C CYS A 133 14.49 -4.74 6.47
N SER A 134 13.61 -5.68 6.08
CA SER A 134 13.53 -7.01 6.71
C SER A 134 14.81 -7.83 6.54
N GLN A 135 15.49 -7.68 5.41
CA GLN A 135 16.79 -8.32 5.18
C GLN A 135 17.84 -7.79 6.15
N ILE A 136 17.84 -6.48 6.44
CA ILE A 136 18.80 -5.89 7.39
C ILE A 136 18.58 -6.39 8.80
N VAL A 137 17.32 -6.49 9.24
CA VAL A 137 17.01 -7.10 10.54
C VAL A 137 17.49 -8.54 10.57
N ALA A 138 17.22 -9.33 9.53
CA ALA A 138 17.68 -10.71 9.47
C ALA A 138 19.21 -10.79 9.57
N ASP A 139 19.94 -9.97 8.81
CA ASP A 139 21.40 -9.99 8.80
C ASP A 139 22.02 -9.46 10.09
N LYS A 140 21.42 -8.45 10.74
CA LYS A 140 21.94 -7.88 11.99
C LYS A 140 21.57 -8.69 13.23
N MET A 141 20.41 -9.34 13.24
CA MET A 141 19.85 -9.98 14.43
C MET A 141 20.01 -11.50 14.43
N LEU A 142 20.19 -12.13 13.26
CA LEU A 142 20.26 -13.58 13.13
C LEU A 142 21.62 -14.04 12.61
N SER A 143 22.04 -15.20 13.11
CA SER A 143 23.22 -15.96 12.66
C SER A 143 22.89 -16.82 11.44
N SER A 144 21.63 -17.24 11.32
CA SER A 144 21.08 -18.01 10.20
C SER A 144 19.57 -17.78 10.12
N VAL A 145 19.01 -17.89 8.91
CA VAL A 145 17.57 -17.77 8.67
C VAL A 145 17.02 -19.13 8.22
N PRO A 146 16.07 -19.74 8.96
CA PRO A 146 15.42 -20.99 8.57
C PRO A 146 14.77 -20.91 7.19
N SER A 147 14.64 -22.04 6.48
CA SER A 147 14.18 -22.06 5.08
C SER A 147 12.75 -21.55 4.88
N SER A 148 11.86 -21.77 5.85
CA SER A 148 10.49 -21.24 5.83
C SER A 148 10.49 -19.72 5.91
N VAL A 149 11.15 -19.15 6.91
CA VAL A 149 11.33 -17.70 7.07
C VAL A 149 12.05 -17.11 5.85
N ARG A 150 13.07 -17.78 5.33
CA ARG A 150 13.82 -17.35 4.14
C ARG A 150 12.96 -17.28 2.89
N SER A 151 12.02 -18.21 2.71
CA SER A 151 11.15 -18.18 1.54
C SER A 151 10.25 -16.95 1.51
N VAL A 152 9.73 -16.54 2.68
CA VAL A 152 8.95 -15.31 2.84
C VAL A 152 9.84 -14.08 2.65
N LEU A 153 11.04 -14.10 3.23
CA LEU A 153 12.02 -13.01 3.12
C LEU A 153 12.46 -12.78 1.67
N ASP A 154 12.76 -13.85 0.92
CA ASP A 154 13.14 -13.77 -0.48
C ASP A 154 12.03 -13.14 -1.35
N GLU A 155 10.76 -13.47 -1.09
CA GLU A 155 9.62 -12.86 -1.77
C GLU A 155 9.49 -11.37 -1.46
N VAL A 156 9.54 -11.00 -0.17
CA VAL A 156 9.50 -9.60 0.28
C VAL A 156 10.63 -8.80 -0.33
N ASN A 157 11.87 -9.32 -0.26
CA ASN A 157 13.06 -8.72 -0.86
C ASN A 157 12.90 -8.51 -2.36
N THR A 158 12.40 -9.52 -3.07
CA THR A 158 12.23 -9.43 -4.53
C THR A 158 11.21 -8.35 -4.89
N ILE A 159 10.10 -8.26 -4.15
CA ILE A 159 9.07 -7.23 -4.37
C ILE A 159 9.59 -5.84 -4.04
N ASP A 160 10.36 -5.69 -2.95
CA ASP A 160 10.88 -4.39 -2.53
C ASP A 160 12.03 -3.88 -3.40
N GLU A 161 12.86 -4.78 -3.95
CA GLU A 161 13.97 -4.43 -4.83
C GLU A 161 13.53 -4.22 -6.29
N PHE A 162 12.61 -5.06 -6.80
CA PHE A 162 12.27 -5.09 -8.22
C PHE A 162 10.79 -4.83 -8.53
N GLY A 163 9.94 -4.70 -7.51
CA GLY A 163 8.49 -4.62 -7.69
C GLY A 163 7.88 -5.96 -8.11
N GLY A 164 6.74 -5.90 -8.81
CA GLY A 164 6.14 -7.09 -9.44
C GLY A 164 5.30 -7.98 -8.53
N GLY A 165 5.04 -7.57 -7.28
CA GLY A 165 4.02 -8.21 -6.45
C GLY A 165 2.65 -8.20 -7.16
N HIS A 166 2.00 -9.36 -7.26
CA HIS A 166 0.68 -9.47 -7.88
C HIS A 166 -0.33 -8.57 -7.13
N PRO A 167 -1.36 -7.99 -7.78
CA PRO A 167 -2.34 -7.15 -7.08
C PRO A 167 -3.00 -7.80 -5.86
N GLN A 168 -3.09 -9.12 -5.82
CA GLN A 168 -3.62 -9.90 -4.69
C GLN A 168 -2.55 -10.28 -3.63
N ASN A 169 -1.31 -9.83 -3.78
CA ASN A 169 -0.24 -10.06 -2.81
C ASN A 169 -0.44 -9.19 -1.56
N LEU A 170 -0.09 -9.70 -0.39
CA LEU A 170 -0.18 -9.01 0.89
C LEU A 170 0.44 -7.62 0.88
N ASN A 171 1.55 -7.43 0.15
CA ASN A 171 2.20 -6.11 0.02
C ASN A 171 1.24 -5.04 -0.53
N ASN A 172 0.38 -5.40 -1.49
CA ASN A 172 -0.59 -4.48 -2.07
C ASN A 172 -1.84 -4.34 -1.19
N LEU A 173 -2.24 -5.40 -0.47
CA LEU A 173 -3.37 -5.35 0.47
C LEU A 173 -3.07 -4.44 1.67
N VAL A 174 -1.83 -4.48 2.19
CA VAL A 174 -1.38 -3.60 3.27
C VAL A 174 -1.49 -2.13 2.86
N LYS A 175 -1.11 -1.79 1.62
CA LYS A 175 -1.27 -0.43 1.09
C LYS A 175 -2.75 0.01 1.07
N SER A 176 -3.65 -0.88 0.65
CA SER A 176 -5.09 -0.60 0.73
C SER A 176 -5.57 -0.33 2.16
N MET A 177 -5.08 -1.07 3.17
CA MET A 177 -5.46 -0.86 4.57
C MET A 177 -5.05 0.52 5.11
N HIS A 178 -4.01 1.15 4.55
CA HIS A 178 -3.56 2.49 4.96
C HIS A 178 -4.38 3.62 4.34
N GLU A 179 -5.06 3.36 3.22
CA GLU A 179 -5.81 4.37 2.48
C GLU A 179 -7.28 4.48 2.93
N ILE A 180 -7.84 3.39 3.48
CA ILE A 180 -9.26 3.26 3.78
C ILE A 180 -9.57 3.63 5.23
N ARG A 181 -10.71 4.30 5.42
CA ARG A 181 -11.29 4.57 6.75
C ARG A 181 -12.33 3.51 7.09
N PHE A 182 -12.02 2.71 8.11
CA PHE A 182 -12.84 1.62 8.61
C PHE A 182 -13.99 2.16 9.45
N LEU A 183 -15.17 1.57 9.31
CA LEU A 183 -16.32 1.88 10.14
C LEU A 183 -16.17 1.21 11.52
N PHE A 184 -16.12 2.00 12.59
CA PHE A 184 -15.99 1.51 13.97
C PHE A 184 -17.31 1.54 14.73
N ASP A 185 -18.10 2.59 14.56
CA ASP A 185 -19.36 2.79 15.29
C ASP A 185 -20.28 3.76 14.55
N SER A 186 -21.50 3.95 15.06
CA SER A 186 -22.38 5.06 14.71
C SER A 186 -22.49 6.00 15.91
N SER A 187 -22.28 7.29 15.67
CA SER A 187 -22.38 8.35 16.67
C SER A 187 -23.73 8.30 17.38
N ALA A 188 -23.68 8.25 18.71
CA ALA A 188 -24.88 8.18 19.55
C ALA A 188 -25.76 9.45 19.47
N SER A 189 -25.22 10.59 19.02
CA SER A 189 -25.94 11.87 19.01
C SER A 189 -26.70 12.17 17.72
N ASP A 190 -26.20 11.70 16.58
CA ASP A 190 -26.75 12.02 15.24
C ASP A 190 -26.80 10.82 14.29
N GLY A 191 -26.39 9.63 14.74
CA GLY A 191 -26.30 8.43 13.91
C GLY A 191 -25.21 8.49 12.83
N ALA A 192 -24.33 9.49 12.86
CA ALA A 192 -23.27 9.62 11.86
C ALA A 192 -22.23 8.50 12.03
N GLN A 193 -21.83 7.88 10.92
CA GLN A 193 -20.81 6.84 10.93
C GLN A 193 -19.46 7.36 11.43
N VAL A 194 -18.92 6.71 12.46
CA VAL A 194 -17.56 6.95 12.97
C VAL A 194 -16.60 6.11 12.15
N ARG A 195 -15.86 6.77 11.26
CA ARG A 195 -14.87 6.14 10.39
C ARG A 195 -13.46 6.65 10.73
N ASP A 196 -12.51 5.75 10.89
CA ASP A 196 -11.10 6.09 11.15
C ASP A 196 -10.13 5.07 10.53
N ASN A 197 -8.84 5.37 10.53
CA ASN A 197 -7.80 4.43 10.10
C ASN A 197 -7.61 3.34 11.15
N LEU A 198 -7.19 2.15 10.73
CA LEU A 198 -6.69 1.15 11.68
C LEU A 198 -5.45 1.67 12.39
N THR A 199 -5.39 1.45 13.70
CA THR A 199 -4.19 1.78 14.48
C THR A 199 -3.01 0.90 14.03
N PRO A 200 -1.76 1.34 14.25
CA PRO A 200 -0.58 0.51 13.95
C PRO A 200 -0.64 -0.87 14.60
N GLN A 201 -1.24 -0.99 15.79
CA GLN A 201 -1.37 -2.24 16.52
C GLN A 201 -2.33 -3.23 15.84
N TRP A 202 -3.44 -2.75 15.28
CA TRP A 202 -4.34 -3.56 14.45
C TRP A 202 -3.61 -4.10 13.22
N LYS A 203 -2.97 -3.21 12.47
CA LYS A 203 -2.26 -3.57 11.23
C LYS A 203 -1.12 -4.55 11.49
N ARG A 204 -0.33 -4.32 12.55
CA ARG A 204 0.69 -5.24 13.05
C ARG A 204 0.13 -6.63 13.34
N ALA A 205 -0.94 -6.73 14.13
CA ALA A 205 -1.51 -8.04 14.49
C ALA A 205 -2.01 -8.82 13.26
N ILE A 206 -2.65 -8.13 12.30
CA ILE A 206 -3.13 -8.72 11.05
C ILE A 206 -1.96 -9.23 10.21
N VAL A 207 -0.95 -8.38 9.97
CA VAL A 207 0.19 -8.72 9.11
C VAL A 207 1.06 -9.79 9.77
N ASP A 208 1.32 -9.71 11.08
CA ASP A 208 2.02 -10.72 11.87
C ASP A 208 1.36 -12.09 11.69
N ALA A 209 0.04 -12.16 11.86
CA ALA A 209 -0.72 -13.40 11.75
C ALA A 209 -0.68 -14.01 10.35
N CYS A 210 -0.71 -13.18 9.30
CA CYS A 210 -0.57 -13.62 7.91
C CYS A 210 0.82 -14.20 7.62
N LEU A 211 1.88 -13.48 8.01
CA LEU A 211 3.26 -13.91 7.81
C LEU A 211 3.54 -15.23 8.56
N VAL A 212 3.11 -15.32 9.82
CA VAL A 212 3.26 -16.52 10.63
C VAL A 212 2.45 -17.69 10.11
N ALA A 213 1.24 -17.47 9.58
CA ALA A 213 0.45 -18.55 9.00
C ALA A 213 1.15 -19.21 7.81
N VAL A 214 1.81 -18.41 6.96
CA VAL A 214 2.58 -18.93 5.82
C VAL A 214 3.80 -19.72 6.30
N VAL A 215 4.56 -19.18 7.25
CA VAL A 215 5.70 -19.89 7.87
C VAL A 215 5.24 -21.19 8.53
N PHE A 216 4.13 -21.16 9.27
CA PHE A 216 3.53 -22.34 9.90
C PHE A 216 3.21 -23.43 8.88
N CYS A 217 2.60 -23.07 7.76
CA CYS A 217 2.30 -24.02 6.69
C CYS A 217 3.59 -24.64 6.12
N GLN A 218 4.64 -23.86 5.91
CA GLN A 218 5.91 -24.38 5.41
C GLN A 218 6.57 -25.35 6.40
N GLU A 219 6.62 -25.00 7.69
CA GLU A 219 7.17 -25.87 8.74
C GLU A 219 6.38 -27.18 8.89
N ASN A 220 5.07 -27.15 8.65
CA ASN A 220 4.19 -28.30 8.74
C ASN A 220 3.94 -29.01 7.40
N ARG A 221 4.70 -28.67 6.35
CA ARG A 221 4.59 -29.25 4.99
C ARG A 221 3.19 -29.16 4.38
N ILE A 222 2.45 -28.11 4.73
CA ILE A 222 1.15 -27.79 4.15
C ILE A 222 1.40 -27.05 2.84
N ASN A 223 0.94 -27.64 1.73
CA ASN A 223 1.20 -27.13 0.39
C ASN A 223 0.42 -25.84 0.12
N LEU A 224 1.12 -24.72 -0.11
CA LEU A 224 0.54 -23.43 -0.49
C LEU A 224 0.57 -23.15 -1.99
N LEU A 225 1.44 -23.84 -2.74
CA LEU A 225 1.72 -23.51 -4.14
C LEU A 225 0.77 -24.19 -5.12
N ASP A 226 0.36 -25.42 -4.81
CA ASP A 226 -0.52 -26.20 -5.68
C ASP A 226 -1.99 -26.14 -5.23
N ASN A 227 -2.87 -26.74 -6.04
CA ASN A 227 -4.31 -26.83 -5.81
C ASN A 227 -4.98 -25.46 -5.60
N PRO A 228 -4.96 -24.58 -6.62
CA PRO A 228 -5.60 -23.26 -6.56
C PRO A 228 -7.09 -23.32 -6.20
N ASP A 229 -7.79 -24.41 -6.50
CA ASP A 229 -9.22 -24.55 -6.19
C ASP A 229 -9.48 -24.61 -4.67
N LEU A 230 -8.62 -25.30 -3.89
CA LEU A 230 -8.73 -25.32 -2.43
C LEU A 230 -8.43 -23.93 -1.82
N LYS A 231 -7.48 -23.19 -2.40
CA LYS A 231 -7.14 -21.84 -1.95
C LYS A 231 -8.24 -20.86 -2.33
N ARG A 232 -8.89 -21.07 -3.48
CA ARG A 232 -10.09 -20.35 -3.89
C ARG A 232 -11.22 -20.60 -2.91
N GLU A 233 -11.47 -21.84 -2.50
CA GLU A 233 -12.54 -22.16 -1.54
C GLU A 233 -12.36 -21.42 -0.21
N ALA A 234 -11.16 -21.47 0.38
CA ALA A 234 -10.85 -20.73 1.61
C ALA A 234 -11.02 -19.21 1.43
N LEU A 235 -10.62 -18.68 0.27
CA LEU A 235 -10.78 -17.25 -0.06
C LEU A 235 -12.25 -16.86 -0.19
N ILE A 236 -13.01 -17.56 -1.03
CA ILE A 236 -14.41 -17.23 -1.32
C ILE A 236 -15.26 -17.43 -0.06
N SER A 237 -15.02 -18.47 0.73
CA SER A 237 -15.68 -18.64 2.03
C SER A 237 -15.51 -17.42 2.93
N SER A 238 -14.30 -16.87 3.02
CA SER A 238 -14.06 -15.65 3.81
C SER A 238 -14.72 -14.40 3.22
N LEU A 239 -14.78 -14.29 1.89
CA LEU A 239 -15.45 -13.18 1.20
C LEU A 239 -16.96 -13.21 1.41
N GLU A 240 -17.59 -14.38 1.25
CA GLU A 240 -19.03 -14.53 1.48
C GLU A 240 -19.39 -14.29 2.95
N ASN A 241 -18.54 -14.73 3.89
CA ASN A 241 -18.71 -14.38 5.30
C ASN A 241 -18.68 -12.85 5.51
N TYR A 242 -17.75 -12.14 4.89
CA TYR A 242 -17.70 -10.67 4.96
C TYR A 242 -18.96 -10.03 4.34
N ILE A 243 -19.39 -10.46 3.16
CA ILE A 243 -20.56 -9.90 2.47
C ILE A 243 -21.82 -10.00 3.34
N VAL A 244 -22.05 -11.16 3.96
CA VAL A 244 -23.22 -11.41 4.83
C VAL A 244 -23.25 -10.48 6.05
N HIS A 245 -22.08 -10.07 6.54
CA HIS A 245 -21.93 -9.23 7.74
C HIS A 245 -21.49 -7.80 7.40
N SER A 246 -21.49 -7.41 6.13
CA SER A 246 -20.97 -6.12 5.70
C SER A 246 -21.91 -5.00 6.17
N PRO A 247 -21.39 -3.91 6.76
CA PRO A 247 -22.22 -2.77 7.15
C PRO A 247 -22.60 -1.88 5.95
N HIS A 248 -22.14 -2.21 4.73
CA HIS A 248 -22.29 -1.39 3.52
C HIS A 248 -23.38 -1.89 2.58
N THR A 249 -24.24 -2.82 3.01
CA THR A 249 -25.26 -3.44 2.13
C THR A 249 -26.22 -2.42 1.50
N ASP A 250 -26.40 -1.26 2.15
CA ASP A 250 -27.29 -0.18 1.68
C ASP A 250 -26.55 0.86 0.82
N GLU A 251 -25.23 0.75 0.63
CA GLU A 251 -24.46 1.70 -0.19
C GLU A 251 -24.85 1.59 -1.67
N PRO A 252 -24.96 2.73 -2.39
CA PRO A 252 -25.13 2.70 -3.84
C PRO A 252 -24.01 1.89 -4.49
N ARG A 253 -24.37 1.02 -5.44
CA ARG A 253 -23.41 0.16 -6.18
C ARG A 253 -22.75 -0.93 -5.32
N PHE A 254 -23.27 -1.25 -4.13
CA PHE A 254 -22.79 -2.38 -3.32
C PHE A 254 -22.75 -3.69 -4.12
N ASP A 255 -23.85 -4.06 -4.78
CA ASP A 255 -23.92 -5.29 -5.58
C ASP A 255 -22.93 -5.29 -6.76
N ASP A 256 -22.74 -4.13 -7.41
CA ASP A 256 -21.77 -3.97 -8.51
C ASP A 256 -20.34 -4.17 -8.00
N ALA A 257 -20.02 -3.60 -6.84
CA ALA A 257 -18.73 -3.77 -6.17
C ALA A 257 -18.49 -5.23 -5.75
N VAL A 258 -19.48 -5.88 -5.14
CA VAL A 258 -19.41 -7.30 -4.74
C VAL A 258 -19.21 -8.21 -5.96
N ASN A 259 -19.98 -8.00 -7.02
CA ASN A 259 -19.84 -8.77 -8.26
C ASN A 259 -18.46 -8.59 -8.89
N ARG A 260 -17.93 -7.35 -8.85
CA ARG A 260 -16.57 -7.06 -9.30
C ARG A 260 -15.52 -7.79 -8.46
N MET A 261 -15.67 -7.79 -7.14
CA MET A 261 -14.78 -8.54 -6.24
C MET A 261 -14.82 -10.04 -6.53
N ARG A 262 -16.00 -10.66 -6.59
CA ARG A 262 -16.16 -12.09 -6.94
C ARG A 262 -15.48 -12.42 -8.28
N SER A 263 -15.60 -11.54 -9.27
CA SER A 263 -14.93 -11.70 -10.56
C SER A 263 -13.40 -11.64 -10.46
N ILE A 264 -12.85 -10.66 -9.74
CA ILE A 264 -11.40 -10.48 -9.59
C ILE A 264 -10.77 -11.65 -8.79
N PHE A 265 -11.43 -12.05 -7.71
CA PHE A 265 -10.90 -13.04 -6.77
C PHE A 265 -11.31 -14.49 -7.09
N GLY A 266 -12.24 -14.71 -8.01
CA GLY A 266 -12.73 -16.03 -8.40
C GLY A 266 -11.79 -16.85 -9.29
N ASP A 267 -10.93 -16.22 -10.10
CA ASP A 267 -10.01 -16.94 -11.02
C ASP A 267 -8.61 -17.13 -10.39
N GLN A 268 -8.52 -18.05 -9.43
CA GLN A 268 -7.26 -18.38 -8.77
C GLN A 268 -6.32 -19.21 -9.65
N GLN A 269 -6.83 -19.90 -10.66
CA GLN A 269 -6.03 -20.65 -11.64
C GLN A 269 -5.15 -19.70 -12.46
N ARG A 270 -5.74 -18.63 -13.00
CA ARG A 270 -5.00 -17.59 -13.71
C ARG A 270 -4.09 -16.81 -12.76
N THR A 271 -4.59 -16.47 -11.58
CA THR A 271 -3.82 -15.74 -10.56
C THR A 271 -2.52 -16.48 -10.23
N PHE A 272 -2.57 -17.80 -9.99
CA PHE A 272 -1.38 -18.60 -9.66
C PHE A 272 -0.36 -18.63 -10.80
N LYS A 273 -0.84 -18.67 -12.05
CA LYS A 273 0.04 -18.62 -13.25
C LYS A 273 0.70 -17.26 -13.43
N GLN A 274 0.03 -16.18 -13.04
CA GLN A 274 0.52 -14.80 -13.19
C GLN A 274 1.38 -14.34 -12.00
N ALA A 275 1.14 -14.89 -10.82
CA ALA A 275 1.80 -14.52 -9.58
C ALA A 275 3.18 -15.19 -9.42
N ILE A 276 4.04 -14.94 -10.40
CA ILE A 276 5.44 -15.39 -10.44
C ILE A 276 6.33 -14.14 -10.41
N LEU A 277 7.24 -14.08 -9.45
CA LEU A 277 8.27 -13.05 -9.39
C LEU A 277 9.45 -13.44 -10.25
N GLY A 278 9.92 -12.53 -11.09
CA GLY A 278 11.15 -12.66 -11.85
C GLY A 278 12.26 -11.83 -11.22
N THR A 279 13.47 -12.38 -11.18
CA THR A 279 14.70 -11.64 -10.83
C THR A 279 15.50 -11.33 -12.09
N PRO A 280 16.39 -10.31 -12.09
CA PRO A 280 17.29 -10.04 -13.21
C PRO A 280 18.17 -11.23 -13.60
N ALA A 281 18.47 -12.13 -12.65
CA ALA A 281 19.20 -13.38 -12.88
C ALA A 281 18.35 -14.47 -13.58
N GLY A 282 17.10 -14.20 -13.93
CA GLY A 282 16.18 -15.14 -14.60
C GLY A 282 15.55 -16.18 -13.68
N LYS A 283 15.76 -16.09 -12.35
CA LYS A 283 15.07 -16.96 -11.39
C LYS A 283 13.60 -16.51 -11.27
N SER A 284 12.70 -17.46 -11.47
CA SER A 284 11.26 -17.29 -11.32
C SER A 284 10.76 -17.99 -10.06
N THR A 285 10.11 -17.25 -9.16
CA THR A 285 9.63 -17.79 -7.88
C THR A 285 8.13 -17.51 -7.71
N PRO A 286 7.29 -18.52 -7.44
CA PRO A 286 5.88 -18.30 -7.13
C PRO A 286 5.68 -17.47 -5.85
N GLN A 287 4.69 -16.58 -5.83
CA GLN A 287 4.39 -15.70 -4.69
C GLN A 287 3.55 -16.41 -3.60
N LEU A 288 4.14 -16.77 -2.47
CA LEU A 288 3.46 -17.37 -1.31
C LEU A 288 2.42 -16.44 -0.69
N LEU A 289 2.64 -15.12 -0.72
CA LEU A 289 1.83 -14.14 0.03
C LEU A 289 0.60 -13.65 -0.74
N LEU A 290 -0.02 -14.50 -1.55
CA LEU A 290 -1.31 -14.22 -2.20
C LEU A 290 -2.47 -14.39 -1.22
N ILE A 291 -3.47 -13.52 -1.29
CA ILE A 291 -4.64 -13.56 -0.38
C ILE A 291 -5.31 -14.93 -0.29
N SER A 292 -5.42 -15.67 -1.40
CA SER A 292 -5.99 -17.03 -1.41
C SER A 292 -5.14 -18.04 -0.65
N ARG A 293 -3.80 -17.93 -0.77
CA ARG A 293 -2.83 -18.73 -0.02
C ARG A 293 -2.83 -18.33 1.46
N ILE A 294 -2.97 -17.05 1.76
CA ILE A 294 -3.04 -16.52 3.12
C ILE A 294 -4.32 -16.96 3.81
N CYS A 295 -5.50 -16.84 3.19
CA CYS A 295 -6.75 -17.32 3.79
C CYS A 295 -6.67 -18.83 4.10
N PHE A 296 -6.14 -19.62 3.16
CA PHE A 296 -5.90 -21.04 3.36
C PHE A 296 -4.90 -21.32 4.50
N ALA A 297 -3.77 -20.59 4.53
CA ALA A 297 -2.77 -20.72 5.57
C ALA A 297 -3.33 -20.35 6.95
N CYS A 298 -4.11 -19.28 7.04
CA CYS A 298 -4.77 -18.84 8.27
C CYS A 298 -5.77 -19.88 8.77
N THR A 299 -6.54 -20.54 7.89
CA THR A 299 -7.41 -21.66 8.30
C THR A 299 -6.63 -22.78 8.98
N HIS A 300 -5.47 -23.16 8.44
CA HIS A 300 -4.64 -24.23 9.03
C HIS A 300 -3.86 -23.81 10.28
N CYS A 301 -3.40 -22.56 10.31
CA CYS A 301 -2.59 -22.02 11.40
C CYS A 301 -3.46 -21.63 12.60
N TRP A 302 -4.54 -20.90 12.36
CA TRP A 302 -5.35 -20.22 13.38
C TRP A 302 -6.79 -20.72 13.48
N GLY A 303 -7.33 -21.34 12.41
CA GLY A 303 -8.74 -21.72 12.30
C GLY A 303 -9.59 -20.69 11.55
N GLU A 304 -10.79 -21.09 11.14
CA GLU A 304 -11.67 -20.30 10.27
C GLU A 304 -12.13 -18.98 10.89
N ALA A 305 -12.49 -18.97 12.17
CA ALA A 305 -12.96 -17.77 12.85
C ALA A 305 -11.88 -16.66 12.88
N ILE A 306 -10.62 -17.03 13.17
CA ILE A 306 -9.52 -16.06 13.16
C ILE A 306 -9.16 -15.65 11.73
N ARG A 307 -9.20 -16.59 10.77
CA ARG A 307 -9.09 -16.26 9.34
C ARG A 307 -10.11 -15.19 8.96
N ASP A 308 -11.37 -15.32 9.34
CA ASP A 308 -12.42 -14.37 8.97
C ASP A 308 -12.21 -12.99 9.59
N VAL A 309 -11.79 -12.92 10.85
CA VAL A 309 -11.42 -11.65 11.47
C VAL A 309 -10.28 -10.97 10.69
N ILE A 310 -9.24 -11.72 10.31
CA ILE A 310 -8.13 -11.19 9.50
C ILE A 310 -8.63 -10.74 8.12
N ALA A 311 -9.35 -11.61 7.40
CA ALA A 311 -9.77 -11.40 6.03
C ALA A 311 -10.78 -10.25 5.88
N THR A 312 -11.64 -10.02 6.87
CA THR A 312 -12.58 -8.88 6.89
C THR A 312 -11.87 -7.55 6.64
N HIS A 313 -10.65 -7.36 7.14
CA HIS A 313 -9.93 -6.10 6.94
C HIS A 313 -9.45 -5.91 5.49
N PHE A 314 -9.07 -7.01 4.83
CA PHE A 314 -8.74 -6.97 3.40
C PHE A 314 -10.00 -6.77 2.54
N TRP A 315 -11.11 -7.41 2.89
CA TRP A 315 -12.36 -7.28 2.16
C TRP A 315 -13.01 -5.91 2.31
N GLU A 316 -12.96 -5.32 3.50
CA GLU A 316 -13.36 -3.93 3.73
C GLU A 316 -12.54 -2.98 2.85
N GLY A 317 -11.21 -3.17 2.83
CA GLY A 317 -10.33 -2.37 1.97
C GLY A 317 -10.68 -2.48 0.49
N GLU A 318 -10.93 -3.70 -0.01
CA GLU A 318 -11.29 -3.92 -1.41
C GLU A 318 -12.70 -3.44 -1.76
N LEU A 319 -13.68 -3.61 -0.89
CA LEU A 319 -15.05 -3.12 -1.12
C LEU A 319 -15.05 -1.59 -1.22
N GLN A 320 -14.49 -0.91 -0.21
CA GLN A 320 -14.41 0.56 -0.19
C GLN A 320 -13.65 1.09 -1.40
N ASN A 321 -12.56 0.44 -1.79
CA ASN A 321 -11.83 0.78 -3.02
C ASN A 321 -12.71 0.72 -4.28
N GLN A 322 -13.62 -0.25 -4.41
CA GLN A 322 -14.55 -0.30 -5.56
C GLN A 322 -15.66 0.75 -5.44
N LEU A 323 -16.22 0.95 -4.24
CA LEU A 323 -17.25 1.98 -4.01
C LEU A 323 -16.70 3.37 -4.32
N HIS A 324 -15.49 3.70 -3.85
CA HIS A 324 -14.80 4.95 -4.17
C HIS A 324 -14.53 5.09 -5.67
N PHE A 325 -14.12 4.01 -6.34
CA PHE A 325 -13.91 4.03 -7.78
C PHE A 325 -15.20 4.46 -8.51
N TYR A 326 -16.34 3.86 -8.19
CA TYR A 326 -17.63 4.21 -8.81
C TYR A 326 -18.07 5.63 -8.45
N ALA A 327 -17.95 6.02 -7.18
CA ALA A 327 -18.31 7.37 -6.74
C ALA A 327 -17.50 8.46 -7.45
N VAL A 328 -16.19 8.23 -7.66
CA VAL A 328 -15.33 9.16 -8.41
C VAL A 328 -15.70 9.19 -9.89
N GLU A 329 -15.91 8.03 -10.51
CA GLU A 329 -16.32 7.92 -11.91
C GLU A 329 -17.64 8.67 -12.19
N ASP A 330 -18.64 8.47 -11.32
CA ASP A 330 -19.93 9.15 -11.40
C ASP A 330 -19.80 10.66 -11.20
N ALA A 331 -18.99 11.09 -10.23
CA ALA A 331 -18.73 12.50 -9.96
C ALA A 331 -18.03 13.22 -11.13
N VAL A 332 -17.03 12.57 -11.74
CA VAL A 332 -16.34 13.09 -12.93
C VAL A 332 -17.30 13.15 -14.10
N GLY A 333 -18.10 12.10 -14.32
CA GLY A 333 -19.09 12.07 -15.39
C GLY A 333 -20.15 13.16 -15.24
N ALA A 334 -20.62 13.42 -14.03
CA ALA A 334 -21.53 14.52 -13.75
C ALA A 334 -20.90 15.89 -14.00
N ALA A 335 -19.63 16.09 -13.60
CA ALA A 335 -18.92 17.35 -13.83
C ALA A 335 -18.72 17.64 -15.34
N VAL A 336 -18.33 16.62 -16.11
CA VAL A 336 -18.12 16.73 -17.56
C VAL A 336 -19.45 16.99 -18.29
N ARG A 337 -20.51 16.21 -18.00
CA ARG A 337 -21.84 16.39 -18.64
C ARG A 337 -22.49 17.72 -18.27
N GLY A 338 -22.34 18.16 -17.03
CA GLY A 338 -22.91 19.42 -16.55
C GLY A 338 -22.20 20.67 -17.10
N GLN A 339 -21.09 20.52 -17.82
CA GLN A 339 -20.25 21.60 -18.35
C GLN A 339 -19.81 22.63 -17.28
N LYS A 340 -19.82 22.23 -16.01
CA LYS A 340 -19.36 23.08 -14.90
C LYS A 340 -17.85 22.95 -14.79
N ILE A 341 -17.15 24.07 -14.85
CA ILE A 341 -15.69 24.12 -14.71
C ILE A 341 -15.25 23.58 -13.34
N LYS A 342 -16.04 23.83 -12.29
CA LYS A 342 -15.76 23.39 -10.92
C LYS A 342 -17.01 22.85 -10.24
N VAL A 343 -16.91 21.68 -9.61
CA VAL A 343 -17.99 21.01 -8.88
C VAL A 343 -17.48 20.48 -7.56
N SER A 344 -18.27 20.67 -6.50
CA SER A 344 -18.04 20.05 -5.19
C SER A 344 -18.96 18.85 -5.03
N THR A 345 -18.38 17.70 -4.70
CA THR A 345 -19.06 16.42 -4.57
C THR A 345 -18.69 15.75 -3.25
N GLN A 346 -19.30 14.60 -2.96
CA GLN A 346 -18.95 13.79 -1.79
C GLN A 346 -17.51 13.25 -1.85
N VAL A 347 -16.93 13.09 -3.05
CA VAL A 347 -15.54 12.61 -3.20
C VAL A 347 -14.51 13.73 -3.20
N GLY A 348 -14.94 14.99 -3.32
CA GLY A 348 -14.04 16.16 -3.28
C GLY A 348 -14.44 17.28 -4.24
N THR A 349 -13.49 18.18 -4.47
CA THR A 349 -13.65 19.26 -5.46
C THR A 349 -12.99 18.85 -6.77
N ILE A 350 -13.78 18.81 -7.84
CA ILE A 350 -13.34 18.48 -9.20
C ILE A 350 -13.36 19.75 -10.04
N THR A 351 -12.25 19.99 -10.75
CA THR A 351 -12.15 21.02 -11.78
C THR A 351 -11.87 20.34 -13.13
N HIS A 352 -12.57 20.76 -14.17
CA HIS A 352 -12.46 20.19 -15.51
C HIS A 352 -12.30 21.29 -16.56
N ASN A 353 -11.25 21.18 -17.38
CA ASN A 353 -10.99 22.07 -18.50
C ASN A 353 -10.82 21.27 -19.79
N VAL A 354 -11.49 21.71 -20.86
CA VAL A 354 -11.37 21.14 -22.20
C VAL A 354 -10.51 22.08 -23.05
N LEU A 355 -9.40 21.56 -23.58
CA LEU A 355 -8.47 22.31 -24.42
C LEU A 355 -8.59 21.89 -25.89
N ARG A 356 -7.69 22.40 -26.75
CA ARG A 356 -7.71 22.11 -28.19
C ARG A 356 -7.53 20.62 -28.48
N GLU A 357 -7.99 20.19 -29.65
CA GLU A 357 -7.80 18.83 -30.11
C GLU A 357 -6.35 18.55 -30.47
N ILE A 358 -5.91 17.33 -30.20
CA ILE A 358 -4.66 16.75 -30.72
C ILE A 358 -4.96 15.43 -31.41
N ASP A 359 -3.99 14.97 -32.21
CA ASP A 359 -3.98 13.60 -32.70
C ASP A 359 -3.46 12.64 -31.63
N VAL A 360 -4.22 11.59 -31.35
CA VAL A 360 -3.86 10.49 -30.46
C VAL A 360 -3.97 9.15 -31.17
N MET A 361 -3.13 8.19 -30.76
CA MET A 361 -3.23 6.80 -31.21
C MET A 361 -4.00 6.00 -30.15
N ALA A 362 -5.27 5.72 -30.41
CA ALA A 362 -6.18 5.07 -29.46
C ALA A 362 -6.99 3.95 -30.14
N PRO A 363 -7.41 2.92 -29.40
CA PRO A 363 -8.14 1.80 -29.97
C PRO A 363 -9.59 2.19 -30.31
N ASP A 364 -10.19 1.50 -31.30
CA ASP A 364 -11.60 1.72 -31.69
C ASP A 364 -12.59 1.22 -30.62
N HIS A 365 -12.26 0.10 -30.02
CA HIS A 365 -12.96 -0.53 -28.90
C HIS A 365 -11.90 -1.13 -27.97
N ARG A 366 -12.26 -1.49 -26.72
CA ARG A 366 -11.29 -2.09 -25.78
C ARG A 366 -10.60 -3.31 -26.41
N GLY A 367 -9.26 -3.25 -26.51
CA GLY A 367 -8.44 -4.31 -27.10
C GLY A 367 -8.32 -4.30 -28.63
N GLY A 368 -8.96 -3.36 -29.33
CA GLY A 368 -8.85 -3.21 -30.77
C GLY A 368 -7.54 -2.57 -31.25
N PRO A 369 -7.28 -2.55 -32.57
CA PRO A 369 -6.07 -1.93 -33.13
C PRO A 369 -6.06 -0.41 -32.89
N LEU A 370 -4.85 0.14 -32.67
CA LEU A 370 -4.67 1.57 -32.50
C LEU A 370 -4.91 2.31 -33.82
N ARG A 371 -5.72 3.37 -33.76
CA ARG A 371 -5.99 4.26 -34.88
C ARG A 371 -5.77 5.71 -34.47
N ARG A 372 -5.43 6.54 -35.46
CA ARG A 372 -5.34 7.98 -35.28
C ARG A 372 -6.73 8.54 -35.05
N LYS A 373 -6.92 9.24 -33.93
CA LYS A 373 -8.16 9.92 -33.55
C LYS A 373 -7.85 11.36 -33.17
N ARG A 374 -8.78 12.26 -33.44
CA ARG A 374 -8.74 13.62 -32.87
C ARG A 374 -9.54 13.64 -31.59
N ALA A 375 -8.94 14.16 -30.53
CA ALA A 375 -9.56 14.26 -29.22
C ALA A 375 -9.13 15.55 -28.52
N HIS A 376 -10.07 16.21 -27.86
CA HIS A 376 -9.76 17.35 -26.99
C HIS A 376 -8.87 16.91 -25.83
N VAL A 377 -7.88 17.72 -25.46
CA VAL A 377 -7.09 17.46 -24.25
C VAL A 377 -7.92 17.86 -23.02
N TRP A 378 -8.32 16.89 -22.20
CA TRP A 378 -9.00 17.17 -20.94
C TRP A 378 -8.00 17.32 -19.80
N VAL A 379 -8.15 18.37 -18.99
CA VAL A 379 -7.38 18.56 -17.76
C VAL A 379 -8.34 18.44 -16.59
N VAL A 380 -8.20 17.37 -15.83
CA VAL A 380 -9.02 17.08 -14.64
C VAL A 380 -8.15 17.29 -13.41
N THR A 381 -8.54 18.23 -12.56
CA THR A 381 -7.91 18.43 -11.24
C THR A 381 -8.87 18.00 -10.15
N ILE A 382 -8.40 17.24 -9.18
CA ILE A 382 -9.21 16.82 -8.04
C ILE A 382 -8.49 17.08 -6.72
N THR A 383 -9.23 17.68 -5.79
CA THR A 383 -8.86 17.82 -4.38
C THR A 383 -9.82 16.93 -3.59
N PRO A 384 -9.43 15.69 -3.27
CA PRO A 384 -10.35 14.72 -2.68
C PRO A 384 -10.63 15.05 -1.22
N VAL A 385 -11.78 14.57 -0.73
CA VAL A 385 -12.00 14.45 0.72
C VAL A 385 -11.12 13.33 1.26
N ALA A 386 -10.78 13.41 2.55
CA ALA A 386 -9.93 12.40 3.17
C ALA A 386 -10.61 11.02 3.20
N GLY A 387 -9.84 9.97 2.87
CA GLY A 387 -10.30 8.58 2.85
C GLY A 387 -10.79 8.06 1.49
N VAL A 388 -10.91 8.92 0.46
CA VAL A 388 -11.23 8.46 -0.90
C VAL A 388 -9.99 7.89 -1.58
N SER A 389 -10.09 6.66 -2.05
CA SER A 389 -9.01 5.92 -2.71
C SER A 389 -9.29 5.70 -4.19
N ARG A 390 -8.30 5.15 -4.93
CA ARG A 390 -8.36 4.81 -6.36
C ARG A 390 -8.82 5.92 -7.33
N ILE A 391 -8.62 7.18 -6.92
CA ILE A 391 -9.09 8.35 -7.64
C ILE A 391 -8.51 8.43 -9.06
N HIS A 392 -7.19 8.26 -9.21
CA HIS A 392 -6.57 8.38 -10.52
C HIS A 392 -7.00 7.26 -11.45
N GLN A 393 -7.20 6.02 -10.94
CA GLN A 393 -7.67 4.90 -11.75
C GLN A 393 -9.10 5.15 -12.25
N ALA A 394 -9.98 5.68 -11.41
CA ALA A 394 -11.35 6.01 -11.79
C ALA A 394 -11.39 7.11 -12.88
N ILE A 395 -10.65 8.20 -12.68
CA ILE A 395 -10.56 9.27 -13.68
C ILE A 395 -9.91 8.76 -14.97
N GLN A 396 -8.86 7.94 -14.88
CA GLN A 396 -8.20 7.36 -16.04
C GLN A 396 -9.13 6.42 -16.81
N ASN A 397 -9.93 5.60 -16.12
CA ASN A 397 -10.94 4.75 -16.74
C ASN A 397 -11.97 5.60 -17.49
N TYR A 398 -12.50 6.63 -16.82
CA TYR A 398 -13.44 7.56 -17.42
C TYR A 398 -12.88 8.24 -18.68
N LEU A 399 -11.63 8.73 -18.64
CA LEU A 399 -10.94 9.32 -19.79
C LEU A 399 -10.75 8.32 -20.94
N ASN A 400 -10.38 7.08 -20.63
CA ASN A 400 -10.19 6.04 -21.66
C ASN A 400 -11.49 5.74 -22.40
N GLU A 401 -12.61 5.69 -21.69
CA GLU A 401 -13.93 5.39 -22.25
C GLU A 401 -14.55 6.57 -23.01
N ASN A 402 -14.40 7.79 -22.48
CA ASN A 402 -15.17 8.95 -22.94
C ASN A 402 -14.35 9.94 -23.79
N ASN A 403 -13.01 9.86 -23.75
CA ASN A 403 -12.14 10.80 -24.46
C ASN A 403 -10.84 10.15 -24.95
N HIS A 404 -10.90 8.86 -25.29
CA HIS A 404 -9.78 8.11 -25.86
C HIS A 404 -8.48 8.22 -25.05
N GLY A 405 -8.57 8.36 -23.72
CA GLY A 405 -7.42 8.53 -22.83
C GLY A 405 -6.61 9.81 -23.07
N CYS A 406 -7.17 10.81 -23.72
CA CYS A 406 -6.52 12.10 -24.02
C CYS A 406 -6.75 13.10 -22.87
N GLY A 407 -5.84 13.12 -21.89
CA GLY A 407 -5.94 14.12 -20.83
C GLY A 407 -4.83 14.06 -19.80
N PHE A 408 -4.90 14.97 -18.83
CA PHE A 408 -4.02 15.04 -17.67
C PHE A 408 -4.85 15.05 -16.39
N ILE A 409 -4.34 14.39 -15.35
CA ILE A 409 -5.00 14.27 -14.04
C ILE A 409 -4.08 14.88 -12.99
N LEU A 410 -4.51 15.95 -12.33
CA LEU A 410 -3.81 16.53 -11.19
C LEU A 410 -4.54 16.18 -9.89
N LEU A 411 -3.92 15.35 -9.07
CA LEU A 411 -4.39 15.00 -7.74
C LEU A 411 -3.68 15.88 -6.72
N LYS A 412 -4.42 16.65 -5.92
CA LYS A 412 -3.88 17.50 -4.85
C LYS A 412 -4.42 17.03 -3.51
N SER A 413 -3.56 16.52 -2.63
CA SER A 413 -3.94 16.14 -1.27
C SER A 413 -3.67 17.30 -0.31
N PRO A 414 -4.70 18.03 0.13
CA PRO A 414 -4.50 19.15 1.05
C PRO A 414 -4.05 18.67 2.44
N ALA A 415 -4.44 17.45 2.84
CA ALA A 415 -4.13 16.88 4.14
C ALA A 415 -2.63 16.57 4.30
N SER A 416 -2.00 16.01 3.27
CA SER A 416 -0.55 15.71 3.28
C SER A 416 0.29 16.83 2.64
N GLY A 417 -0.35 17.83 2.01
CA GLY A 417 0.36 18.86 1.26
C GLY A 417 1.10 18.33 0.03
N THR A 418 0.68 17.18 -0.52
CA THR A 418 1.34 16.52 -1.65
C THR A 418 0.50 16.60 -2.92
N ALA A 419 1.14 16.44 -4.07
CA ALA A 419 0.46 16.37 -5.36
C ALA A 419 1.03 15.28 -6.26
N ALA A 420 0.20 14.79 -7.19
CA ALA A 420 0.61 13.89 -8.24
C ALA A 420 -0.02 14.30 -9.56
N LEU A 421 0.77 14.35 -10.63
CA LEU A 421 0.30 14.64 -11.98
C LEU A 421 0.44 13.38 -12.82
N PHE A 422 -0.65 12.95 -13.45
CA PHE A 422 -0.69 11.78 -14.33
C PHE A 422 -1.02 12.19 -15.77
N LYS A 423 -0.47 11.45 -16.73
CA LYS A 423 -0.89 11.54 -18.13
C LYS A 423 -1.88 10.43 -18.47
N GLY A 424 -2.84 10.75 -19.33
CA GLY A 424 -3.74 9.77 -19.91
C GLY A 424 -3.02 8.76 -20.80
N SER A 425 -3.59 7.55 -20.92
CA SER A 425 -3.02 6.43 -21.66
C SER A 425 -2.53 6.77 -23.08
N HIS A 426 -3.17 7.73 -23.74
CA HIS A 426 -2.93 8.04 -25.15
C HIS A 426 -2.34 9.44 -25.39
N ILE A 427 -1.88 10.13 -24.33
CA ILE A 427 -1.06 11.34 -24.49
C ILE A 427 0.32 10.96 -25.08
N PRO A 428 0.74 11.57 -26.20
CA PRO A 428 2.05 11.33 -26.80
C PRO A 428 3.21 11.58 -25.84
N GLU A 429 4.21 10.70 -25.85
CA GLU A 429 5.35 10.77 -24.94
C GLU A 429 6.18 12.05 -25.08
N GLU A 430 6.31 12.57 -26.30
CA GLU A 430 6.99 13.85 -26.55
C GLU A 430 6.28 15.02 -25.85
N MET A 431 4.95 15.05 -25.90
CA MET A 431 4.15 16.09 -25.24
C MET A 431 4.26 15.97 -23.72
N TRP A 432 4.24 14.74 -23.20
CA TRP A 432 4.43 14.48 -21.78
C TRP A 432 5.80 14.96 -21.30
N ARG A 433 6.87 14.58 -22.01
CA ARG A 433 8.23 15.01 -21.70
C ARG A 433 8.39 16.51 -21.71
N ARG A 434 7.85 17.21 -22.71
CA ARG A 434 7.88 18.69 -22.75
C ARG A 434 7.18 19.31 -21.55
N LEU A 435 6.02 18.78 -21.16
CA LEU A 435 5.29 19.27 -19.99
C LEU A 435 6.08 19.05 -18.71
N VAL A 436 6.58 17.83 -18.47
CA VAL A 436 7.37 17.48 -17.28
C VAL A 436 8.61 18.37 -17.17
N ASN A 437 9.38 18.51 -18.25
CA ASN A 437 10.57 19.37 -18.26
C ASN A 437 10.24 20.84 -17.98
N THR A 438 9.08 21.32 -18.43
CA THR A 438 8.65 22.70 -18.15
C THR A 438 8.23 22.88 -16.69
N ILE A 439 7.63 21.86 -16.08
CA ILE A 439 7.27 21.87 -14.65
C ILE A 439 8.55 21.84 -13.81
N THR A 440 9.44 20.88 -14.05
CA THR A 440 10.67 20.71 -13.25
C THR A 440 11.63 21.88 -13.41
N SER A 441 11.74 22.49 -14.59
CA SER A 441 12.57 23.70 -14.77
C SER A 441 12.03 24.92 -14.02
N ARG A 442 10.72 24.98 -13.71
CA ARG A 442 10.10 26.09 -12.97
C ARG A 442 10.09 25.87 -11.47
N GLU A 443 9.83 24.65 -11.03
CA GLU A 443 9.67 24.32 -9.60
C GLU A 443 10.87 23.59 -9.00
N GLY A 444 11.91 23.29 -9.78
CA GLY A 444 13.15 22.66 -9.32
C GLY A 444 12.90 21.29 -8.68
N ASP A 445 13.49 21.08 -7.51
CA ASP A 445 13.50 19.81 -6.77
C ASP A 445 12.15 19.47 -6.10
N CYS A 446 11.07 20.19 -6.43
CA CYS A 446 9.72 19.87 -5.94
C CYS A 446 9.21 18.53 -6.47
N TRP A 447 9.62 18.10 -7.67
CA TRP A 447 9.02 16.94 -8.33
C TRP A 447 9.99 15.78 -8.49
N HIS A 448 9.58 14.62 -8.00
CA HIS A 448 10.23 13.36 -8.30
C HIS A 448 9.75 12.85 -9.67
N VAL A 449 10.71 12.71 -10.60
CA VAL A 449 10.50 12.19 -11.96
C VAL A 449 11.14 10.83 -12.07
N ILE A 450 10.35 9.83 -12.49
CA ILE A 450 10.84 8.47 -12.71
C ILE A 450 11.09 8.28 -14.21
N GLU A 451 12.36 8.18 -14.58
CA GLU A 451 12.78 7.77 -15.92
C GLU A 451 12.91 6.24 -16.00
N ARG A 452 12.41 5.67 -17.08
CA ARG A 452 12.51 4.24 -17.37
C ARG A 452 13.78 3.94 -18.14
N SER A 453 14.19 2.67 -18.15
CA SER A 453 15.39 2.21 -18.87
C SER A 453 15.33 2.43 -20.38
N ASP A 454 14.14 2.55 -20.96
CA ASP A 454 13.93 2.91 -22.37
C ASP A 454 13.99 4.43 -22.63
N GLY A 455 14.32 5.23 -21.61
CA GLY A 455 14.41 6.68 -21.66
C GLY A 455 13.06 7.39 -21.60
N THR A 456 11.92 6.68 -21.50
CA THR A 456 10.59 7.28 -21.32
C THR A 456 10.35 7.72 -19.88
N ILE A 457 9.48 8.71 -19.68
CA ILE A 457 9.07 9.13 -18.34
C ILE A 457 7.87 8.27 -17.93
N ALA A 458 7.83 7.84 -16.68
CA ALA A 458 6.66 7.20 -16.10
C ALA A 458 5.39 8.05 -16.39
N PRO A 459 4.19 7.45 -16.47
CA PRO A 459 2.96 8.19 -16.75
C PRO A 459 2.51 9.10 -15.59
N PHE A 460 3.41 9.42 -14.65
CA PHE A 460 3.18 10.28 -13.52
C PHE A 460 4.47 10.96 -13.03
N ILE A 461 4.32 12.07 -12.30
CA ILE A 461 5.35 12.71 -11.47
C ILE A 461 4.75 13.04 -10.08
N LEU A 462 5.58 13.06 -9.03
CA LEU A 462 5.13 13.18 -7.64
C LEU A 462 5.78 14.38 -6.92
N ASN A 463 4.99 15.13 -6.15
CA ASN A 463 5.46 16.17 -5.23
C ASN A 463 5.29 15.68 -3.78
N GLY A 464 6.25 14.90 -3.32
CA GLY A 464 6.24 14.24 -2.02
C GLY A 464 5.21 13.10 -1.90
N ASN A 465 5.25 12.41 -0.76
CA ASN A 465 4.24 11.43 -0.36
C ASN A 465 3.92 11.63 1.14
N LYS A 466 3.00 10.85 1.71
CA LYS A 466 2.62 10.98 3.12
C LYS A 466 3.79 10.77 4.09
N THR A 467 4.78 9.97 3.68
CA THR A 467 5.94 9.57 4.47
C THR A 467 7.06 10.61 4.46
N HIS A 468 7.24 11.29 3.33
CA HIS A 468 8.28 12.28 3.07
C HIS A 468 7.65 13.66 2.81
N GLN A 469 7.22 14.31 3.90
CA GLN A 469 6.58 15.62 3.85
C GLN A 469 7.58 16.79 3.93
N TYR A 470 8.87 16.49 4.04
CA TYR A 470 9.96 17.47 3.97
C TYR A 470 10.17 18.04 2.56
N VAL A 471 9.62 17.40 1.52
CA VAL A 471 9.73 17.87 0.12
C VAL A 471 9.00 19.21 -0.02
N PRO A 472 9.60 20.23 -0.67
CA PRO A 472 8.93 21.51 -0.90
C PRO A 472 7.59 21.34 -1.63
N ARG A 473 6.54 22.02 -1.16
CA ARG A 473 5.20 21.92 -1.75
C ARG A 473 5.14 22.60 -3.10
N THR A 474 4.53 21.94 -4.09
CA THR A 474 4.30 22.52 -5.41
C THR A 474 3.35 23.72 -5.36
N GLY A 475 3.65 24.76 -6.15
CA GLY A 475 2.74 25.86 -6.45
C GLY A 475 1.78 25.56 -7.60
N LEU A 476 1.91 24.40 -8.26
CA LEU A 476 1.08 24.00 -9.39
C LEU A 476 -0.39 23.85 -8.97
N ASP A 477 -1.24 24.71 -9.53
CA ASP A 477 -2.71 24.63 -9.43
C ASP A 477 -3.35 24.30 -10.78
N ASP A 478 -4.68 24.21 -10.80
CA ASP A 478 -5.45 23.87 -12.00
C ASP A 478 -5.23 24.89 -13.13
N LYS A 479 -5.15 26.19 -12.80
CA LYS A 479 -4.95 27.26 -13.78
C LYS A 479 -3.55 27.23 -14.37
N ALA A 480 -2.54 27.09 -13.51
CA ALA A 480 -1.14 26.99 -13.89
C ALA A 480 -0.91 25.76 -14.78
N LEU A 481 -1.50 24.61 -14.43
CA LEU A 481 -1.42 23.41 -15.25
C LEU A 481 -2.06 23.61 -16.62
N VAL A 482 -3.25 24.21 -16.68
CA VAL A 482 -3.92 24.51 -17.97
C VAL A 482 -3.04 25.40 -18.85
N GLU A 483 -2.45 26.45 -18.30
CA GLU A 483 -1.57 27.35 -19.05
C GLU A 483 -0.27 26.69 -19.49
N LEU A 484 0.29 25.78 -18.67
CA LEU A 484 1.45 24.99 -19.04
C LEU A 484 1.13 24.04 -20.19
N VAL A 485 0.04 23.27 -20.09
CA VAL A 485 -0.42 22.37 -21.15
C VAL A 485 -0.63 23.14 -22.45
N LYS A 486 -1.23 24.33 -22.39
CA LYS A 486 -1.43 25.17 -23.57
C LYS A 486 -0.13 25.56 -24.28
N ARG A 487 0.98 25.72 -23.55
CA ARG A 487 2.29 26.14 -24.08
C ARG A 487 3.16 24.98 -24.54
N THR A 488 2.94 23.77 -24.00
CA THR A 488 3.82 22.61 -24.24
C THR A 488 3.21 21.57 -25.15
N VAL A 489 1.88 21.55 -25.27
CA VAL A 489 1.13 20.58 -26.06
C VAL A 489 0.66 21.15 -27.40
N PHE A 490 0.33 22.45 -27.43
CA PHE A 490 -0.03 23.20 -28.64
C PHE A 490 1.05 24.22 -28.95
#